data_AF-A0AAV5BGU1-F1
#
_entry.id   AF-A0AAV5BGU1-F1
#
_cell.length_a   1.000
_cell.length_b   1.000
_cell.length_c   1.000
_cell.angle_alpha   90.00
_cell.angle_beta   90.00
_cell.angle_gamma   90.00
#
_symmetry.space_group_name_H-M   'P 1'
#
loop_
_entity.id
_entity.type
_entity.pdbx_description
1 polymer ?
#
loop_
_entity_poly.entity_id
_entity_poly.type
_entity_poly.pdbx_seq_one_letter_code
_entity_poly.pdbx_strand_id
1 'polypeptide(L)'
;MTSLVLQSIDVKVQKALECPCLDDLKKGPCGSPFIDAFSCYLKSTKEEKVEFIPAEFLVNNNSLVGLALQGSDCVNPFIAFQHCIKENKETFIKEILEEEENDDEADKSNTKVLPPAWSREPKSKK
;
A
#
# COMPACT_ATOMS: atom_id res chain seq x y z
N MET A 1 -28.22 9.04 -8.76
CA MET A 1 -26.98 8.87 -9.56
C MET A 1 -25.86 8.15 -8.80
N THR A 2 -25.79 8.26 -7.46
CA THR A 2 -24.79 7.57 -6.61
C THR A 2 -24.77 6.04 -6.73
N SER A 3 -25.94 5.40 -6.86
CA SER A 3 -26.04 3.93 -6.94
C SER A 3 -25.44 3.32 -8.22
N LEU A 4 -25.57 3.99 -9.37
CA LEU A 4 -25.00 3.52 -10.66
C LEU A 4 -23.48 3.70 -10.72
N VAL A 5 -22.96 4.78 -10.10
CA VAL A 5 -21.51 5.04 -10.04
C VAL A 5 -20.81 4.03 -9.12
N LEU A 6 -21.41 3.71 -7.97
CA LEU A 6 -20.86 2.72 -7.04
C LEU A 6 -20.76 1.33 -7.68
N GLN A 7 -21.82 0.89 -8.37
CA GLN A 7 -21.82 -0.36 -9.14
C GLN A 7 -20.73 -0.41 -10.23
N SER A 8 -20.45 0.72 -10.89
CA SER A 8 -19.37 0.81 -11.89
C SER A 8 -17.98 0.68 -11.25
N ILE A 9 -17.79 1.24 -10.06
CA ILE A 9 -16.52 1.17 -9.32
C ILE A 9 -16.32 -0.23 -8.76
N ASP A 10 -17.35 -0.86 -8.20
CA ASP A 10 -17.30 -2.25 -7.73
C ASP A 10 -16.83 -3.22 -8.82
N VAL A 11 -17.32 -3.08 -10.05
CA VAL A 11 -16.87 -3.89 -11.19
C VAL A 11 -15.39 -3.67 -11.50
N LYS A 12 -14.89 -2.42 -11.41
CA LYS A 12 -13.47 -2.12 -11.62
C LYS A 12 -12.59 -2.69 -10.50
N VAL A 13 -13.08 -2.65 -9.27
CA VAL A 13 -12.39 -3.24 -8.10
C VAL A 13 -12.29 -4.75 -8.26
N GLN A 14 -13.39 -5.41 -8.61
CA GLN A 14 -13.41 -6.85 -8.87
C GLN A 14 -12.44 -7.21 -9.99
N LYS A 15 -12.47 -6.48 -11.11
CA LYS A 15 -11.54 -6.68 -12.22
C LYS A 15 -10.07 -6.48 -11.82
N ALA A 16 -9.77 -5.53 -10.93
CA ALA A 16 -8.42 -5.33 -10.42
C ALA A 16 -7.98 -6.50 -9.53
N LEU A 17 -8.89 -7.02 -8.69
CA LEU A 17 -8.67 -8.20 -7.86
C LEU A 17 -8.52 -9.49 -8.66
N GLU A 18 -9.02 -9.55 -9.90
CA GLU A 18 -8.84 -10.69 -10.81
C GLU A 18 -7.43 -10.79 -11.40
N CYS A 19 -6.55 -9.79 -11.20
CA CYS A 19 -5.18 -9.90 -11.68
C CYS A 19 -4.50 -11.13 -11.07
N PRO A 20 -3.94 -12.04 -11.89
CA PRO A 20 -3.21 -13.21 -11.37
C PRO A 20 -1.99 -12.80 -10.54
N CYS A 21 -1.47 -11.58 -10.75
CA CYS A 21 -0.41 -10.98 -9.96
C CYS A 21 -0.76 -10.74 -8.48
N LEU A 22 -2.04 -10.73 -8.13
CA LEU A 22 -2.50 -10.52 -6.76
C LEU A 22 -2.97 -11.82 -6.10
N ASP A 23 -2.91 -12.96 -6.79
CA ASP A 23 -3.56 -14.18 -6.32
C ASP A 23 -2.97 -14.70 -5.01
N ASP A 24 -1.66 -14.62 -4.82
CA ASP A 24 -1.00 -15.08 -3.59
C ASP A 24 -1.36 -14.19 -2.40
N LEU A 25 -1.45 -12.87 -2.63
CA LEU A 25 -1.92 -11.91 -1.63
C LEU A 25 -3.37 -12.16 -1.26
N LYS A 26 -4.21 -12.49 -2.24
CA LYS A 26 -5.66 -12.61 -2.11
C LYS A 26 -6.12 -13.95 -1.52
N LYS A 27 -5.42 -15.03 -1.86
CA LYS A 27 -5.71 -16.40 -1.41
C LYS A 27 -4.90 -16.79 -0.16
N GLY A 28 -3.88 -16.02 0.18
CA GLY A 28 -3.03 -16.25 1.35
C GLY A 28 -3.73 -15.99 2.69
N PRO A 29 -3.01 -16.22 3.81
CA PRO A 29 -3.55 -16.11 5.17
C PRO A 29 -4.03 -14.69 5.51
N CYS A 30 -3.49 -13.67 4.84
CA CYS A 30 -3.87 -12.27 4.98
C CYS A 30 -4.75 -11.77 3.82
N GLY A 31 -5.41 -12.67 3.11
CA GLY A 31 -6.24 -12.36 1.94
C GLY A 31 -7.41 -11.42 2.23
N SER A 32 -8.16 -11.67 3.30
CA SER A 32 -9.28 -10.79 3.68
C SER A 32 -8.82 -9.35 3.96
N PRO A 33 -7.86 -9.08 4.87
CA PRO A 33 -7.44 -7.71 5.12
C PRO A 33 -6.77 -7.05 3.91
N PHE A 34 -6.11 -7.82 3.04
CA PHE A 34 -5.62 -7.32 1.75
C PHE A 34 -6.76 -6.84 0.85
N ILE A 35 -7.78 -7.68 0.61
CA ILE A 35 -8.93 -7.36 -0.23
C ILE A 35 -9.66 -6.14 0.32
N ASP A 36 -9.85 -6.07 1.64
CA ASP A 36 -10.55 -4.97 2.30
C ASP A 36 -9.78 -3.64 2.11
N ALA A 37 -8.46 -3.66 2.30
CA ALA A 37 -7.62 -2.48 2.12
C ALA A 37 -7.56 -2.01 0.65
N PHE A 38 -7.31 -2.93 -0.26
CA PHE A 38 -7.21 -2.65 -1.69
C PHE A 38 -8.54 -2.16 -2.26
N SER A 39 -9.65 -2.81 -1.89
CA SER A 39 -10.99 -2.40 -2.31
C SER A 39 -11.38 -1.05 -1.73
N CYS A 40 -11.05 -0.77 -0.46
CA CYS A 40 -11.32 0.53 0.15
C CYS A 40 -10.59 1.64 -0.62
N TYR A 41 -9.29 1.48 -0.88
CA TYR A 41 -8.48 2.47 -1.60
C TYR A 41 -9.05 2.80 -2.98
N LEU A 42 -9.40 1.77 -3.76
CA LEU A 42 -9.95 1.94 -5.11
C LEU A 42 -11.37 2.54 -5.11
N LYS A 43 -12.13 2.34 -4.02
CA LYS A 43 -13.46 2.94 -3.82
C LYS A 43 -13.41 4.34 -3.23
N SER A 44 -12.31 4.72 -2.58
CA SER A 44 -12.17 6.02 -1.95
C SER A 44 -12.17 7.11 -3.02
N THR A 45 -13.26 7.87 -3.05
CA THR A 45 -13.36 9.13 -3.79
C THR A 45 -13.20 10.31 -2.83
N LYS A 46 -12.72 10.07 -1.60
CA LYS A 46 -12.51 11.13 -0.63
C LYS A 46 -11.21 11.83 -0.98
N GLU A 47 -11.37 13.01 -1.55
CA GLU A 47 -10.33 14.01 -1.63
C GLU A 47 -10.30 14.74 -0.29
N GLU A 48 -9.60 14.18 0.70
CA GLU A 48 -9.29 14.98 1.88
C GLU A 48 -8.33 16.08 1.44
N LYS A 49 -8.84 17.32 1.48
CA LYS A 49 -8.05 18.51 1.23
C LYS A 49 -7.11 18.66 2.41
N VAL A 50 -5.90 18.10 2.30
CA VAL A 50 -4.88 18.37 3.30
C VAL A 50 -4.56 19.84 3.21
N GLU A 51 -4.94 20.60 4.24
CA GLU A 51 -4.51 21.98 4.40
C GLU A 51 -3.03 21.95 4.79
N PHE A 52 -2.18 21.67 3.80
CA PHE A 52 -0.76 21.80 3.95
C PHE A 52 -0.45 23.28 3.76
N ILE A 53 -0.20 23.99 4.85
CA ILE A 53 0.40 25.33 4.79
C ILE A 53 1.92 25.12 4.82
N PRO A 54 2.61 25.08 3.67
CA PRO A 54 4.06 25.20 3.68
C PRO A 54 4.41 26.60 4.24
N ALA A 55 5.38 26.66 5.16
CA ALA A 55 5.82 27.88 5.83
C ALA A 55 6.33 28.99 4.87
N GLU A 56 6.45 28.70 3.56
CA GLU A 56 7.07 29.58 2.57
C GLU A 56 6.08 30.22 1.57
N PHE A 57 4.79 29.83 1.53
CA PHE A 57 3.86 30.28 0.47
C PHE A 57 2.87 31.42 0.87
N LEU A 58 3.07 32.13 1.98
CA LEU A 58 2.27 33.33 2.30
C LEU A 58 2.69 34.59 1.52
N VAL A 59 3.20 34.46 0.29
CA VAL A 59 3.48 35.61 -0.57
C VAL A 59 3.09 35.28 -2.00
N ASN A 60 1.87 35.69 -2.35
CA ASN A 60 1.32 35.90 -3.70
C ASN A 60 0.45 34.79 -4.31
N ASN A 61 -0.85 35.12 -4.30
CA ASN A 61 -1.98 34.61 -5.07
C ASN A 61 -2.73 33.43 -4.44
N ASN A 62 -3.92 33.76 -3.92
CA ASN A 62 -4.94 32.89 -3.33
C ASN A 62 -5.47 31.81 -4.30
N SER A 63 -4.61 30.90 -4.76
CA SER A 63 -5.03 29.64 -5.37
C SER A 63 -4.82 28.54 -4.34
N LEU A 64 -5.91 28.12 -3.72
CA LEU A 64 -5.94 27.08 -2.69
C LEU A 64 -5.74 25.72 -3.37
N VAL A 65 -4.49 25.36 -3.70
CA VAL A 65 -4.13 24.06 -4.26
C VAL A 65 -4.25 23.02 -3.15
N GLY A 66 -5.42 22.38 -3.07
CA GLY A 66 -5.61 21.21 -2.22
C GLY A 66 -4.97 19.99 -2.87
N LEU A 67 -3.96 19.40 -2.25
CA LEU A 67 -3.54 18.04 -2.59
C LEU A 67 -4.61 17.08 -2.06
N ALA A 68 -5.37 16.48 -2.98
CA ALA A 68 -6.29 15.41 -2.67
C ALA A 68 -5.50 14.12 -2.39
N LEU A 69 -5.60 13.59 -1.16
CA LEU A 69 -5.03 12.28 -0.83
C LEU A 69 -6.10 11.19 -0.96
N GLN A 70 -6.08 10.46 -2.08
CA GLN A 70 -6.96 9.30 -2.27
C GLN A 70 -6.66 8.23 -1.22
N GLY A 71 -7.70 7.74 -0.53
CA GLY A 71 -7.59 6.62 0.41
C GLY A 71 -7.16 6.99 1.83
N SER A 72 -7.16 8.27 2.22
CA SER A 72 -6.90 8.68 3.62
C SER A 72 -7.89 8.05 4.61
N ASP A 73 -9.11 7.77 4.17
CA ASP A 73 -10.15 7.13 4.98
C ASP A 73 -10.02 5.60 5.08
N CYS A 74 -9.07 5.01 4.36
CA CYS A 74 -8.86 3.57 4.27
C CYS A 74 -7.67 3.07 5.09
N VAL A 75 -7.09 3.91 5.96
CA VAL A 75 -5.89 3.60 6.75
C VAL A 75 -6.09 2.35 7.63
N ASN A 76 -7.26 2.19 8.26
CA ASN A 76 -7.50 1.07 9.18
C ASN A 76 -7.41 -0.32 8.51
N PRO A 77 -8.06 -0.54 7.34
CA PRO A 77 -7.83 -1.75 6.54
C PRO A 77 -6.34 -2.05 6.26
N PHE A 78 -5.54 -1.04 5.91
CA PHE A 78 -4.10 -1.25 5.68
C PHE A 78 -3.33 -1.60 6.95
N ILE A 79 -3.68 -1.00 8.10
CA ILE A 79 -3.11 -1.36 9.40
C ILE A 79 -3.43 -2.83 9.73
N ALA A 80 -4.66 -3.28 9.50
CA ALA A 80 -5.05 -4.67 9.72
C ALA A 80 -4.26 -5.63 8.82
N PHE A 81 -4.05 -5.26 7.55
CA PHE A 81 -3.23 -6.05 6.63
C PHE A 81 -1.77 -6.12 7.07
N GLN A 82 -1.18 -4.99 7.47
CA GLN A 82 0.17 -4.94 8.01
C GLN A 82 0.32 -5.78 9.28
N HIS A 83 -0.66 -5.73 10.19
CA HIS A 83 -0.67 -6.53 11.40
C HIS A 83 -0.66 -8.02 11.06
N CYS A 84 -1.52 -8.45 10.15
CA CYS A 84 -1.57 -9.83 9.70
C CYS A 84 -0.25 -10.29 9.07
N ILE A 85 0.37 -9.50 8.20
CA ILE A 85 1.69 -9.83 7.62
C ILE A 85 2.75 -9.95 8.71
N LYS A 86 2.74 -9.04 9.69
CA LYS A 86 3.70 -9.03 10.79
C LYS A 86 3.60 -10.27 11.68
N GLU A 87 2.40 -10.83 11.84
CA GLU A 87 2.14 -12.07 12.57
C GLU A 87 2.49 -13.32 11.74
N ASN A 88 2.44 -13.22 10.41
CA ASN A 88 2.63 -14.34 9.47
C ASN A 88 3.91 -14.22 8.62
N LYS A 89 4.97 -13.61 9.18
CA LYS A 89 6.24 -13.29 8.48
C LYS A 89 6.83 -14.45 7.69
N GLU A 90 6.85 -15.66 8.24
CA GLU A 90 7.43 -16.85 7.60
C GLU A 90 6.75 -17.21 6.27
N THR A 91 5.50 -16.78 6.08
CA THR A 91 4.73 -17.02 4.84
C THR A 91 5.05 -16.00 3.75
N PHE A 92 5.48 -14.80 4.13
CA PHE A 92 5.75 -13.69 3.20
C PHE A 92 7.25 -13.51 2.91
N ILE A 93 8.12 -14.02 3.79
CA ILE A 93 9.58 -13.89 3.68
C ILE A 93 10.20 -15.14 3.03
N LYS A 94 9.40 -16.19 2.77
CA LYS A 94 9.88 -17.46 2.22
C LYS A 94 10.63 -17.33 0.88
N GLU A 95 10.25 -16.37 0.02
CA GLU A 95 10.98 -16.09 -1.24
C GLU A 95 12.29 -15.30 -1.05
N ILE A 96 12.55 -14.75 0.14
CA ILE A 96 13.76 -13.98 0.46
C ILE A 96 14.81 -14.86 1.18
N LEU A 97 14.38 -15.97 1.81
CA LEU A 97 15.22 -16.82 2.66
C LEU A 97 15.75 -18.08 1.96
N GLU A 98 15.45 -18.32 0.68
CA GLU A 98 15.91 -19.52 -0.03
C GLU A 98 17.34 -19.42 -0.59
N GLU A 99 18.10 -18.38 -0.25
CA GLU A 99 19.55 -18.33 -0.47
C GLU A 99 20.27 -18.12 0.87
N GLU A 100 21.10 -19.10 1.23
CA GLU A 100 22.01 -19.16 2.40
C GLU A 100 21.54 -19.99 3.61
N GLU A 101 21.31 -21.30 3.40
CA GLU A 101 21.74 -22.30 4.39
C GLU A 101 23.28 -22.28 4.45
N ASN A 102 23.88 -21.55 5.39
CA ASN A 102 25.15 -21.90 6.03
C ASN A 102 25.35 -21.06 7.32
N ASP A 103 25.21 -21.78 8.43
CA ASP A 103 25.88 -21.66 9.73
C ASP A 103 25.77 -20.38 10.61
N ASP A 104 25.23 -20.66 11.80
CA ASP A 104 25.50 -20.11 13.14
C ASP A 104 24.86 -18.78 13.63
N GLU A 105 24.09 -18.96 14.71
CA GLU A 105 23.88 -18.10 15.87
C GLU A 105 23.42 -16.63 15.69
N ALA A 106 22.09 -16.47 15.78
CA ALA A 106 21.36 -15.36 16.41
C ALA A 106 21.99 -13.94 16.42
N ASP A 107 21.52 -13.07 15.51
CA ASP A 107 21.22 -11.69 15.89
C ASP A 107 19.90 -11.19 15.27
N LYS A 108 19.10 -10.57 16.13
CA LYS A 108 17.73 -10.15 15.89
C LYS A 108 17.70 -8.92 15.00
N SER A 109 16.77 -8.95 14.04
CA SER A 109 16.08 -7.76 13.51
C SER A 109 16.94 -6.72 12.82
N ASN A 110 17.51 -7.05 11.66
CA ASN A 110 17.65 -6.04 10.62
C ASN A 110 17.49 -6.66 9.23
N THR A 111 16.32 -7.27 8.98
CA THR A 111 15.92 -7.60 7.61
C THR A 111 15.70 -6.27 6.90
N LYS A 112 16.76 -5.76 6.26
CA LYS A 112 16.77 -4.50 5.55
C LYS A 112 15.84 -4.66 4.36
N VAL A 113 14.56 -4.30 4.54
CA VAL A 113 13.55 -4.37 3.48
C VAL A 113 14.05 -3.51 2.33
N LEU A 114 14.55 -4.16 1.28
CA LEU A 114 14.99 -3.48 0.08
C LEU A 114 13.72 -3.04 -0.65
N PRO A 115 13.56 -1.74 -0.93
CA PRO A 115 12.44 -1.30 -1.76
C PRO A 115 12.53 -2.00 -3.12
N PRO A 116 11.38 -2.36 -3.71
CA PRO A 116 11.34 -3.03 -4.99
C PRO A 116 12.06 -2.17 -6.05
N ALA A 117 12.63 -2.81 -7.08
CA ALA A 117 13.53 -2.14 -8.03
C ALA A 117 12.92 -0.89 -8.68
N TRP A 118 11.60 -0.86 -8.86
CA TRP A 118 10.84 0.26 -9.44
C TRP A 118 10.67 1.47 -8.50
N SER A 119 10.92 1.31 -7.19
CA SER A 119 10.82 2.38 -6.18
C SER A 119 12.18 2.90 -5.72
N ARG A 120 13.29 2.32 -6.19
CA ARG A 120 14.64 2.77 -5.85
C ARG A 120 15.01 3.97 -6.69
N GLU A 121 15.49 5.05 -6.06
CA GLU A 121 16.07 6.17 -6.80
C GLU A 121 17.29 5.69 -7.61
N PRO A 122 17.47 6.14 -8.86
CA PRO A 122 18.66 5.84 -9.62
C PRO A 122 19.86 6.44 -8.87
N LYS A 123 20.76 5.59 -8.38
CA LYS A 123 21.98 6.07 -7.71
C LYS A 123 22.77 6.92 -8.69
N SER A 124 22.94 8.22 -8.37
CA SER A 124 23.82 9.08 -9.14
C SER A 124 25.23 8.51 -9.09
N LYS A 125 25.81 8.25 -10.26
CA LYS A 125 27.22 7.90 -10.37
C LYS A 125 28.01 9.16 -10.03
N LYS A 126 28.77 9.11 -8.93
CA LYS A 126 29.78 10.12 -8.61
C LYS A 126 31.05 9.81 -9.39
#